data_AF-Q2PBQ0-F1
#
_entry.id   AF-Q2PBQ0-F1
#
_cell.length_a   1.000
_cell.length_b   1.000
_cell.length_c   1.000
_cell.angle_alpha   90.00
_cell.angle_beta   90.00
_cell.angle_gamma   90.00
#
_symmetry.space_group_name_H-M   'P 1'
#
loop_
_entity.id
_entity.type
_entity.pdbx_description
1 polymer ?
#
loop_
_entity_poly.entity_id
_entity_poly.type
_entity_poly.pdbx_seq_one_letter_code
_entity_poly.pdbx_strand_id
1 'polypeptide(L)'
;IVWGDIALIDGSINARGSDITKTGGFVETSGHDLFINDSAIVDAKEWLLDPDDVSIDAPSAERTDTGEDVEYTIGTGADINHQKQNNETKSTLTNTTLEGMLKRGLFVNITARNKIRVNSTINIGDSGHLTLYKKRKNRSDGIQINKDITSTGGSLTINSDDWVDIHGNITLGKGFLNITSSDSVAFEGGNGNKGRSSASAQIIAQGTITLTGENKTFRLNNVSLNGTGNGLSIISTASNLSHRLDGEINVSGNVTINQTTQQNIEYWKASSDSYWNVTSFNLREDSKFTFIKYV
;
A
#
# COMPACT_ATOMS: atom_id res chain seq x y z
N ILE A 1 -23.59 -5.02 26.73
CA ILE A 1 -23.33 -3.58 26.56
C ILE A 1 -23.03 -3.03 27.94
N VAL A 2 -21.82 -2.53 28.15
CA VAL A 2 -21.41 -1.83 29.37
C VAL A 2 -21.24 -0.37 28.96
N TRP A 3 -21.90 0.57 29.63
CA TRP A 3 -21.92 1.99 29.23
C TRP A 3 -21.74 2.88 30.46
N GLY A 4 -20.89 3.91 30.32
CA GLY A 4 -20.47 4.84 31.38
C GLY A 4 -19.02 5.30 31.16
N ASP A 5 -18.61 6.40 31.82
CA ASP A 5 -17.26 6.98 31.66
C ASP A 5 -16.14 6.05 32.14
N ILE A 6 -16.46 5.13 33.07
CA ILE A 6 -15.57 4.08 33.55
C ILE A 6 -16.39 2.78 33.66
N ALA A 7 -15.91 1.73 32.98
CA ALA A 7 -16.44 0.37 33.09
C ALA A 7 -15.39 -0.51 33.79
N LEU A 8 -15.60 -0.80 35.08
CA LEU A 8 -14.76 -1.73 35.83
C LEU A 8 -15.44 -3.11 35.85
N ILE A 9 -14.70 -4.15 35.42
CA ILE A 9 -15.19 -5.52 35.42
C ILE A 9 -14.20 -6.36 36.25
N ASP A 10 -14.63 -6.74 37.45
CA ASP A 10 -13.91 -7.64 38.33
C ASP A 10 -14.42 -9.08 38.10
N GLY A 11 -14.02 -9.68 36.98
CA GLY A 11 -14.49 -10.99 36.53
C GLY A 11 -14.18 -11.27 35.06
N SER A 12 -14.71 -12.38 34.52
CA SER A 12 -14.48 -12.77 33.13
C SER A 12 -15.57 -12.23 32.19
N ILE A 13 -15.17 -11.54 31.12
CA ILE A 13 -16.07 -11.24 29.98
C ILE A 13 -15.94 -12.37 28.97
N ASN A 14 -17.07 -13.00 28.63
CA ASN A 14 -17.12 -14.03 27.60
C ASN A 14 -18.07 -13.59 26.49
N ALA A 15 -17.57 -12.83 25.52
CA ALA A 15 -18.35 -12.45 24.34
C ALA A 15 -18.25 -13.56 23.30
N ARG A 16 -19.34 -14.29 23.09
CA ARG A 16 -19.43 -15.37 22.10
C ARG A 16 -20.57 -15.08 21.13
N GLY A 17 -20.27 -15.01 19.83
CA GLY A 17 -21.27 -15.08 18.78
C GLY A 17 -21.87 -16.49 18.69
N SER A 18 -23.09 -16.60 18.15
CA SER A 18 -23.78 -17.90 17.97
C SER A 18 -23.13 -18.80 16.91
N ASP A 19 -22.24 -18.28 16.07
CA ASP A 19 -21.51 -19.01 15.04
C ASP A 19 -20.03 -18.59 15.06
N ILE A 20 -19.19 -19.39 15.75
CA ILE A 20 -17.76 -19.12 15.94
C ILE A 20 -16.99 -19.01 14.62
N THR A 21 -17.54 -19.58 13.54
CA THR A 21 -16.94 -19.57 12.21
C THR A 21 -17.38 -18.39 11.33
N LYS A 22 -18.44 -17.66 11.71
CA LYS A 22 -19.01 -16.61 10.87
C LYS A 22 -18.94 -15.19 11.44
N THR A 23 -18.93 -15.02 12.76
CA THR A 23 -19.02 -13.66 13.33
C THR A 23 -18.03 -13.35 14.45
N GLY A 24 -17.39 -14.34 15.07
CA GLY A 24 -16.69 -14.10 16.33
C GLY A 24 -17.62 -13.47 17.39
N GLY A 25 -17.17 -13.39 18.65
CA GLY A 25 -17.74 -12.39 19.56
C GLY A 25 -16.83 -11.17 19.51
N PHE A 26 -17.37 -9.96 19.47
CA PHE A 26 -16.57 -8.75 19.65
C PHE A 26 -16.89 -8.12 21.01
N VAL A 27 -15.84 -7.64 21.69
CA VAL A 27 -15.96 -6.80 22.87
C VAL A 27 -15.64 -5.38 22.41
N GLU A 28 -16.65 -4.54 22.32
CA GLU A 28 -16.48 -3.11 22.07
C GLU A 28 -16.49 -2.38 23.41
N THR A 29 -15.45 -1.59 23.65
CA THR A 29 -15.38 -0.68 24.79
C THR A 29 -15.45 0.75 24.27
N SER A 30 -16.36 1.56 24.82
CA SER A 30 -16.53 2.96 24.44
C SER A 30 -15.53 3.92 25.10
N GLY A 31 -14.60 3.40 25.91
CA GLY A 31 -13.52 4.18 26.50
C GLY A 31 -12.41 4.43 25.48
N HIS A 32 -11.74 5.57 25.59
CA HIS A 32 -10.54 5.87 24.80
C HIS A 32 -9.40 4.87 25.11
N ASP A 33 -9.34 4.40 26.36
CA ASP A 33 -8.30 3.51 26.84
C ASP A 33 -8.89 2.14 27.26
N LEU A 34 -8.26 1.06 26.78
CA LEU A 34 -8.55 -0.32 27.20
C LEU A 34 -7.33 -0.86 27.97
N PHE A 35 -7.46 -0.97 29.29
CA PHE A 35 -6.44 -1.59 30.13
C PHE A 35 -6.69 -3.09 30.26
N ILE A 36 -5.68 -3.89 29.92
CA ILE A 36 -5.70 -5.36 30.05
C ILE A 36 -4.49 -5.74 30.88
N ASN A 37 -4.72 -6.43 32.00
CA ASN A 37 -3.65 -6.88 32.89
C ASN A 37 -2.76 -7.94 32.20
N ASP A 38 -1.49 -8.03 32.60
CA ASP A 38 -0.47 -8.89 31.98
C ASP A 38 -0.81 -10.39 31.99
N SER A 39 -1.72 -10.80 32.88
CA SER A 39 -2.19 -12.19 33.02
C SER A 39 -3.34 -12.57 32.09
N ALA A 40 -3.90 -11.64 31.32
CA ALA A 40 -5.02 -11.91 30.43
C ALA A 40 -4.58 -12.51 29.09
N ILE A 41 -5.28 -13.56 28.64
CA ILE A 41 -5.08 -14.17 27.33
C ILE A 41 -6.01 -13.47 26.32
N VAL A 42 -5.43 -12.82 25.30
CA VAL A 42 -6.16 -12.12 24.22
C VAL A 42 -5.76 -12.73 22.88
N ASP A 43 -6.62 -13.62 22.36
CA ASP A 43 -6.30 -14.46 21.20
C ASP A 43 -6.52 -13.79 19.84
N ALA A 44 -7.23 -12.65 19.79
CA ALA A 44 -7.39 -11.84 18.57
C ALA A 44 -7.50 -10.35 18.93
N LYS A 45 -6.58 -9.55 18.42
CA LYS A 45 -6.53 -8.08 18.58
C LYS A 45 -6.78 -7.41 17.23
N GLU A 46 -8.03 -7.11 16.90
CA GLU A 46 -8.30 -6.04 15.93
C GLU A 46 -8.70 -4.79 16.69
N TRP A 47 -7.77 -3.85 16.80
CA TRP A 47 -8.03 -2.55 17.39
C TRP A 47 -8.59 -1.64 16.29
N LEU A 48 -9.79 -1.09 16.53
CA LEU A 48 -10.47 -0.13 15.65
C LEU A 48 -9.84 1.28 15.73
N LEU A 49 -8.52 1.34 15.88
CA LEU A 49 -7.77 2.54 16.25
C LEU A 49 -7.07 3.21 15.07
N ASP A 50 -7.17 2.73 13.83
CA ASP A 50 -6.54 3.49 12.74
C ASP A 50 -7.34 4.78 12.44
N PRO A 51 -6.67 5.89 12.12
CA PRO A 51 -7.35 7.07 11.59
C PRO A 51 -8.13 6.70 10.32
N ASP A 52 -9.23 7.41 10.05
CA ASP A 52 -10.00 7.18 8.83
C ASP A 52 -9.16 7.51 7.59
N ASP A 53 -8.54 8.69 7.58
CA ASP A 53 -7.69 9.16 6.49
C ASP A 53 -6.36 9.64 7.04
N VAL A 54 -5.28 9.35 6.31
CA VAL A 54 -3.92 9.83 6.59
C VAL A 54 -3.36 10.56 5.38
N SER A 55 -2.81 11.76 5.60
CA SER A 55 -1.93 12.45 4.67
C SER A 55 -0.49 12.50 5.18
N ILE A 56 0.46 12.33 4.27
CA ILE A 56 1.89 12.58 4.54
C ILE A 56 2.26 13.87 3.81
N ASP A 57 2.46 14.93 4.58
CA ASP A 57 2.61 16.29 4.09
C ASP A 57 3.97 16.87 4.46
N ALA A 58 4.37 17.91 3.74
CA ALA A 58 5.56 18.68 4.08
C ALA A 58 5.35 19.43 5.41
N PRO A 59 6.41 19.82 6.12
CA PRO A 59 6.28 20.65 7.31
C PRO A 59 5.58 21.97 6.97
N SER A 60 4.69 22.41 7.85
CA SER A 60 4.07 23.73 7.78
C SER A 60 4.24 24.45 9.11
N ALA A 61 4.32 25.77 9.10
CA ALA A 61 4.53 26.57 10.31
C ALA A 61 3.40 26.41 11.34
N GLU A 62 2.21 26.00 10.91
CA GLU A 62 1.03 25.79 11.74
C GLU A 62 1.02 24.42 12.45
N ARG A 63 1.87 23.48 12.03
CA ARG A 63 1.96 22.14 12.62
C ARG A 63 3.17 22.07 13.55
N THR A 64 2.93 22.22 14.86
CA THR A 64 3.99 22.17 15.90
C THR A 64 4.22 20.78 16.48
N ASP A 65 3.24 19.89 16.36
CA ASP A 65 3.19 18.60 17.03
C ASP A 65 3.67 17.47 16.10
N THR A 66 4.87 17.63 15.54
CA THR A 66 5.42 16.74 14.49
C THR A 66 6.51 15.80 15.00
N GLY A 67 6.70 15.72 16.32
CA GLY A 67 7.72 14.85 16.93
C GLY A 67 7.44 13.37 16.67
N GLU A 68 8.50 12.55 16.65
CA GLU A 68 8.37 11.10 16.43
C GLU A 68 7.44 10.44 17.43
N ASP A 69 7.59 10.71 18.73
CA ASP A 69 6.73 10.13 19.78
C ASP A 69 5.30 10.70 19.79
N VAL A 70 5.02 11.70 18.95
CA VAL A 70 3.69 12.30 18.79
C VAL A 70 2.99 11.74 17.56
N GLU A 71 3.69 11.67 16.43
CA GLU A 71 3.16 11.16 15.17
C GLU A 71 3.20 9.62 15.11
N TYR A 72 4.05 8.96 15.90
CA TYR A 72 4.30 7.50 15.88
C TYR A 72 4.38 6.89 17.28
N THR A 73 3.23 6.56 17.84
CA THR A 73 3.08 6.18 19.26
C THR A 73 3.21 4.68 19.54
N ILE A 74 3.26 3.85 18.50
CA ILE A 74 3.26 2.38 18.62
C ILE A 74 4.54 1.82 18.04
N GLY A 75 5.10 0.80 18.71
CA GLY A 75 6.23 0.02 18.22
C GLY A 75 7.59 0.71 18.32
N THR A 76 8.64 -0.07 18.07
CA THR A 76 10.05 0.38 18.18
C THR A 76 10.68 0.65 16.81
N GLY A 77 10.12 0.09 15.75
CA GLY A 77 10.66 0.11 14.39
C GLY A 77 11.84 -0.82 14.16
N ALA A 78 12.18 -1.69 15.13
CA ALA A 78 13.36 -2.54 15.07
C ALA A 78 13.29 -3.63 13.98
N ASP A 79 12.08 -4.13 13.70
CA ASP A 79 11.84 -5.18 12.72
C ASP A 79 10.39 -5.15 12.21
N ILE A 80 10.07 -6.07 11.29
CA ILE A 80 8.77 -6.18 10.63
C ILE A 80 7.60 -6.50 11.59
N ASN A 81 7.86 -7.07 12.77
CA ASN A 81 6.84 -7.38 13.77
C ASN A 81 6.69 -6.27 14.82
N HIS A 82 7.70 -5.40 14.94
CA HIS A 82 7.73 -4.30 15.90
C HIS A 82 7.76 -2.91 15.24
N GLN A 83 7.14 -2.78 14.07
CA GLN A 83 7.13 -1.56 13.25
C GLN A 83 6.68 -0.33 14.05
N LYS A 84 7.29 0.83 13.79
CA LYS A 84 6.72 2.12 14.19
C LYS A 84 5.39 2.32 13.47
N GLN A 85 4.32 2.67 14.17
CA GLN A 85 3.01 2.95 13.55
C GLN A 85 2.53 4.35 13.89
N ASN A 86 1.80 4.96 12.96
CA ASN A 86 1.25 6.29 13.17
C ASN A 86 0.24 6.32 14.32
N ASN A 87 0.18 7.47 14.98
CA ASN A 87 -0.79 7.74 16.02
C ASN A 87 -2.21 7.74 15.46
N GLU A 88 -3.11 7.02 16.14
CA GLU A 88 -4.53 6.90 15.84
C GLU A 88 -5.28 8.23 15.70
N THR A 89 -4.86 9.23 16.46
CA THR A 89 -5.48 10.55 16.51
C THR A 89 -4.98 11.50 15.43
N LYS A 90 -3.95 11.11 14.67
CA LYS A 90 -3.28 11.98 13.68
C LYS A 90 -3.68 11.58 12.26
N SER A 91 -4.43 12.46 11.62
CA SER A 91 -4.78 12.37 10.19
C SER A 91 -3.71 12.95 9.26
N THR A 92 -2.72 13.65 9.79
CA THR A 92 -1.60 14.20 9.01
C THR A 92 -0.29 13.91 9.71
N LEU A 93 0.65 13.35 8.95
CA LEU A 93 2.02 13.03 9.34
C LEU A 93 3.00 13.89 8.54
N THR A 94 4.15 14.17 9.13
CA THR A 94 5.17 15.01 8.52
C THR A 94 6.22 14.13 7.85
N ASN A 95 6.48 14.37 6.57
CA ASN A 95 7.45 13.57 5.83
C ASN A 95 8.86 13.60 6.45
N THR A 96 9.32 14.74 6.97
CA THR A 96 10.65 14.83 7.57
C THR A 96 10.79 13.98 8.83
N THR A 97 9.72 13.83 9.60
CA THR A 97 9.68 12.94 10.78
C THR A 97 9.72 11.49 10.34
N LEU A 98 8.91 11.12 9.35
CA LEU A 98 8.93 9.79 8.73
C LEU A 98 10.33 9.43 8.19
N GLU A 99 10.91 10.31 7.38
CA GLU A 99 12.24 10.12 6.80
C GLU A 99 13.34 10.00 7.87
N GLY A 100 13.23 10.75 8.97
CA GLY A 100 14.15 10.66 10.09
C GLY A 100 14.23 9.25 10.68
N MET A 101 13.10 8.55 10.76
CA MET A 101 13.05 7.14 11.17
C MET A 101 13.58 6.20 10.10
N LEU A 102 13.11 6.36 8.85
CA LEU A 102 13.48 5.48 7.74
C LEU A 102 14.99 5.53 7.45
N LYS A 103 15.62 6.71 7.52
CA LYS A 103 17.07 6.89 7.35
C LYS A 103 17.91 6.25 8.46
N ARG A 104 17.30 5.90 9.60
CA ARG A 104 17.93 5.09 10.66
C ARG A 104 17.76 3.58 10.44
N GLY A 105 17.20 3.17 9.30
CA GLY A 105 16.94 1.77 8.96
C GLY A 105 15.69 1.19 9.63
N LEU A 106 14.80 2.04 10.17
CA LEU A 106 13.63 1.57 10.88
C LEU A 106 12.51 1.07 9.94
N PHE A 107 11.71 0.16 10.46
CA PHE A 107 10.46 -0.28 9.87
C PHE A 107 9.32 0.63 10.34
N VAL A 108 8.67 1.30 9.40
CA VAL A 108 7.54 2.20 9.66
C VAL A 108 6.33 1.76 8.87
N ASN A 109 5.18 1.71 9.51
CA ASN A 109 3.91 1.31 8.92
C ASN A 109 2.84 2.37 9.15
N ILE A 110 2.36 2.93 8.04
CA ILE A 110 1.31 3.94 8.03
C ILE A 110 0.00 3.25 7.75
N THR A 111 -0.91 3.27 8.70
CA THR A 111 -2.22 2.67 8.62
C THR A 111 -3.33 3.72 8.51
N ALA A 112 -4.32 3.42 7.68
CA ALA A 112 -5.58 4.17 7.63
C ALA A 112 -6.73 3.23 7.30
N ARG A 113 -7.94 3.56 7.75
CA ARG A 113 -9.14 2.78 7.42
C ARG A 113 -9.55 3.01 5.98
N ASN A 114 -9.63 4.27 5.56
CA ASN A 114 -10.24 4.68 4.30
C ASN A 114 -9.18 5.17 3.31
N LYS A 115 -8.31 6.12 3.63
CA LYS A 115 -7.40 6.68 2.61
C LYS A 115 -6.01 7.02 3.12
N ILE A 116 -5.01 6.77 2.27
CA ILE A 116 -3.65 7.28 2.47
C ILE A 116 -3.29 8.17 1.28
N ARG A 117 -2.80 9.39 1.55
CA ARG A 117 -2.29 10.32 0.54
C ARG A 117 -0.83 10.69 0.84
N VAL A 118 0.05 10.48 -0.13
CA VAL A 118 1.44 10.94 -0.05
C VAL A 118 1.57 12.23 -0.85
N ASN A 119 1.46 13.39 -0.20
CA ASN A 119 1.46 14.71 -0.86
C ASN A 119 2.82 15.41 -0.82
N SER A 120 3.81 14.78 -0.21
CA SER A 120 5.18 15.27 -0.08
C SER A 120 6.16 14.18 -0.51
N THR A 121 7.31 14.60 -1.04
CA THR A 121 8.36 13.66 -1.42
C THR A 121 8.87 12.94 -0.18
N ILE A 122 9.10 11.63 -0.31
CA ILE A 122 9.66 10.77 0.73
C ILE A 122 10.98 10.17 0.25
N ASN A 123 12.01 10.22 1.09
CA ASN A 123 13.24 9.46 0.94
C ASN A 123 13.35 8.40 2.05
N ILE A 124 13.19 7.13 1.68
CA ILE A 124 13.27 5.96 2.57
C ILE A 124 14.71 5.73 3.07
N GLY A 125 15.73 6.26 2.39
CA GLY A 125 17.13 6.01 2.72
C GLY A 125 17.63 4.69 2.13
N ASP A 126 18.67 4.12 2.71
CA ASP A 126 19.38 2.94 2.19
C ASP A 126 18.88 1.60 2.75
N SER A 127 18.26 1.62 3.93
CA SER A 127 17.91 0.43 4.72
C SER A 127 16.55 0.54 5.40
N GLY A 128 15.86 1.68 5.28
CA GLY A 128 14.53 1.87 5.84
C GLY A 128 13.47 1.02 5.13
N HIS A 129 12.38 0.76 5.85
CA HIS A 129 11.25 0.00 5.33
C HIS A 129 9.95 0.75 5.57
N LEU A 130 9.35 1.26 4.50
CA LEU A 130 8.06 1.96 4.55
C LEU A 130 6.94 1.02 4.11
N THR A 131 5.96 0.82 4.98
CA THR A 131 4.69 0.16 4.64
C THR A 131 3.56 1.18 4.66
N LEU A 132 2.74 1.20 3.61
CA LEU A 132 1.46 1.90 3.59
C LEU A 132 0.36 0.84 3.59
N TYR A 133 -0.51 0.84 4.60
CA TYR A 133 -1.56 -0.17 4.75
C TYR A 133 -2.95 0.44 4.93
N LYS A 134 -3.80 0.25 3.92
CA LYS A 134 -5.21 0.65 3.94
C LYS A 134 -6.12 -0.56 4.14
N LYS A 135 -6.91 -0.57 5.23
CA LYS A 135 -7.57 -1.79 5.76
C LYS A 135 -9.06 -2.00 5.41
N ARG A 136 -9.79 -0.99 4.91
CA ARG A 136 -11.21 -1.17 4.57
C ARG A 136 -11.42 -1.21 3.07
N LYS A 137 -12.35 -2.04 2.59
CA LYS A 137 -12.83 -1.95 1.22
C LYS A 137 -13.93 -0.89 1.13
N ASN A 138 -13.67 0.20 0.41
CA ASN A 138 -14.65 1.26 0.18
C ASN A 138 -14.35 1.93 -1.16
N ARG A 139 -15.29 1.83 -2.11
CA ARG A 139 -15.12 2.14 -3.54
C ARG A 139 -14.65 3.57 -3.85
N SER A 140 -14.67 4.49 -2.89
CA SER A 140 -14.25 5.89 -3.08
C SER A 140 -12.81 6.15 -2.64
N ASP A 141 -12.16 5.19 -1.98
CA ASP A 141 -10.92 5.44 -1.22
C ASP A 141 -9.86 4.36 -1.46
N GLY A 142 -8.59 4.75 -1.38
CA GLY A 142 -7.45 3.88 -1.68
C GLY A 142 -6.14 4.51 -1.24
N ILE A 143 -5.03 4.05 -1.80
CA ILE A 143 -3.71 4.65 -1.56
C ILE A 143 -3.33 5.50 -2.76
N GLN A 144 -3.12 6.79 -2.54
CA GLN A 144 -2.73 7.74 -3.58
C GLN A 144 -1.34 8.30 -3.31
N ILE A 145 -0.43 8.15 -4.27
CA ILE A 145 0.94 8.68 -4.19
C ILE A 145 1.05 9.87 -5.13
N ASN A 146 0.90 11.08 -4.59
CA ASN A 146 0.92 12.32 -5.37
C ASN A 146 2.34 12.86 -5.64
N LYS A 147 3.32 12.45 -4.84
CA LYS A 147 4.72 12.89 -4.92
C LYS A 147 5.70 11.71 -4.94
N ASP A 148 6.95 12.02 -5.22
CA ASP A 148 7.99 11.01 -5.43
C ASP A 148 8.32 10.25 -4.15
N ILE A 149 8.56 8.95 -4.28
CA ILE A 149 9.16 8.12 -3.24
C ILE A 149 10.50 7.59 -3.75
N THR A 150 11.55 7.85 -2.99
CA THR A 150 12.93 7.54 -3.36
C THR A 150 13.63 6.68 -2.31
N SER A 151 14.58 5.87 -2.75
CA SER A 151 15.44 5.06 -1.91
C SER A 151 16.68 4.63 -2.68
N THR A 152 17.78 4.35 -1.98
CA THR A 152 19.00 3.75 -2.55
C THR A 152 19.11 2.24 -2.26
N GLY A 153 18.22 1.69 -1.42
CA GLY A 153 18.27 0.27 -1.01
C GLY A 153 17.15 -0.18 -0.07
N GLY A 154 16.47 0.74 0.60
CA GLY A 154 15.28 0.49 1.40
C GLY A 154 14.05 0.11 0.59
N SER A 155 13.02 -0.41 1.26
CA SER A 155 11.86 -1.02 0.61
C SER A 155 10.58 -0.22 0.83
N LEU A 156 9.73 -0.23 -0.20
CA LEU A 156 8.36 0.28 -0.16
C LEU A 156 7.39 -0.90 -0.31
N THR A 157 6.54 -1.08 0.69
CA THR A 157 5.42 -2.01 0.67
C THR A 157 4.11 -1.24 0.70
N ILE A 158 3.20 -1.56 -0.20
CA ILE A 158 1.86 -0.97 -0.27
C ILE A 158 0.87 -2.12 -0.18
N ASN A 159 0.05 -2.14 0.86
CA ASN A 159 -1.06 -3.06 0.99
C ASN A 159 -2.36 -2.27 1.01
N SER A 160 -3.28 -2.56 0.10
CA SER A 160 -4.55 -1.87 0.01
C SER A 160 -5.68 -2.85 -0.21
N ASP A 161 -6.67 -2.84 0.67
CA ASP A 161 -7.92 -3.53 0.43
C ASP A 161 -8.79 -2.86 -0.64
N ASP A 162 -8.23 -1.88 -1.36
CA ASP A 162 -8.85 -1.15 -2.47
C ASP A 162 -7.78 -0.64 -3.45
N TRP A 163 -8.09 0.35 -4.28
CA TRP A 163 -7.20 0.79 -5.36
C TRP A 163 -5.89 1.42 -4.85
N VAL A 164 -4.88 1.38 -5.71
CA VAL A 164 -3.60 2.09 -5.55
C VAL A 164 -3.36 2.93 -6.80
N ASP A 165 -3.13 4.23 -6.64
CA ASP A 165 -2.91 5.16 -7.75
C ASP A 165 -1.65 6.01 -7.52
N ILE A 166 -0.72 5.92 -8.45
CA ILE A 166 0.63 6.47 -8.32
C ILE A 166 0.85 7.53 -9.39
N HIS A 167 0.89 8.77 -8.94
CA HIS A 167 1.08 9.96 -9.76
C HIS A 167 2.51 10.50 -9.72
N GLY A 168 3.21 10.30 -8.59
CA GLY A 168 4.64 10.57 -8.46
C GLY A 168 5.52 9.47 -9.05
N ASN A 169 6.84 9.66 -8.95
CA ASN A 169 7.85 8.67 -9.32
C ASN A 169 8.14 7.72 -8.15
N ILE A 170 8.50 6.48 -8.46
CA ILE A 170 9.02 5.51 -7.49
C ILE A 170 10.43 5.10 -7.93
N THR A 171 11.45 5.44 -7.16
CA THR A 171 12.85 5.09 -7.47
C THR A 171 13.53 4.49 -6.26
N LEU A 172 13.71 3.18 -6.22
CA LEU A 172 14.19 2.47 -5.04
C LEU A 172 15.62 1.93 -5.18
N GLY A 173 16.29 2.18 -6.31
CA GLY A 173 17.65 1.69 -6.55
C GLY A 173 17.72 0.16 -6.48
N LYS A 174 18.38 -0.36 -5.43
CA LYS A 174 18.44 -1.81 -5.14
C LYS A 174 17.31 -2.33 -4.24
N GLY A 175 16.49 -1.44 -3.71
CA GLY A 175 15.37 -1.76 -2.81
C GLY A 175 14.19 -2.42 -3.53
N PHE A 176 13.22 -2.87 -2.73
CA PHE A 176 12.05 -3.61 -3.22
C PHE A 176 10.78 -2.76 -3.22
N LEU A 177 10.05 -2.81 -4.33
CA LEU A 177 8.68 -2.35 -4.45
C LEU A 177 7.75 -3.56 -4.38
N ASN A 178 6.93 -3.64 -3.32
CA ASN A 178 5.90 -4.65 -3.19
C ASN A 178 4.54 -3.97 -3.08
N ILE A 179 3.65 -4.22 -4.03
CA ILE A 179 2.27 -3.72 -4.00
C ILE A 179 1.32 -4.90 -3.96
N THR A 180 0.38 -4.92 -3.02
CA THR A 180 -0.74 -5.84 -2.98
C THR A 180 -2.02 -5.02 -2.92
N SER A 181 -2.94 -5.24 -3.87
CA SER A 181 -4.21 -4.52 -3.92
C SER A 181 -5.38 -5.46 -4.20
N SER A 182 -6.46 -5.34 -3.44
CA SER A 182 -7.75 -6.02 -3.71
C SER A 182 -8.56 -5.35 -4.83
N ASP A 183 -8.06 -4.23 -5.36
CA ASP A 183 -8.62 -3.52 -6.51
C ASP A 183 -7.53 -3.23 -7.55
N SER A 184 -7.73 -2.21 -8.36
CA SER A 184 -6.88 -1.82 -9.47
C SER A 184 -5.64 -1.07 -9.00
N VAL A 185 -4.52 -1.29 -9.69
CA VAL A 185 -3.26 -0.56 -9.46
C VAL A 185 -2.97 0.28 -10.71
N ALA A 186 -2.70 1.56 -10.52
CA ALA A 186 -2.44 2.49 -11.61
C ALA A 186 -1.15 3.28 -11.41
N PHE A 187 -0.42 3.47 -12.50
CA PHE A 187 0.63 4.47 -12.62
C PHE A 187 0.25 5.42 -13.75
N GLU A 188 -0.26 6.59 -13.39
CA GLU A 188 -0.80 7.56 -14.34
C GLU A 188 -0.73 8.99 -13.80
N GLY A 189 -0.91 9.98 -14.67
CA GLY A 189 -0.90 11.37 -14.23
C GLY A 189 -2.10 11.68 -13.33
N GLY A 190 -1.85 12.39 -12.22
CA GLY A 190 -2.90 12.83 -11.31
C GLY A 190 -3.86 13.83 -11.94
N ASN A 191 -5.05 13.97 -11.34
CA ASN A 191 -6.09 14.93 -11.76
C ASN A 191 -6.52 14.79 -13.23
N GLY A 192 -6.46 13.58 -13.79
CA GLY A 192 -6.81 13.33 -15.18
C GLY A 192 -5.81 13.86 -16.21
N ASN A 193 -4.62 14.31 -15.78
CA ASN A 193 -3.57 14.76 -16.68
C ASN A 193 -2.90 13.57 -17.39
N LYS A 194 -3.53 13.11 -18.47
CA LYS A 194 -3.00 12.06 -19.35
C LYS A 194 -1.92 12.55 -20.30
N GLY A 195 -1.54 13.84 -20.24
CA GLY A 195 -0.56 14.46 -21.13
C GLY A 195 0.87 14.50 -20.58
N ARG A 196 1.13 13.93 -19.39
CA ARG A 196 2.50 13.87 -18.84
C ARG A 196 3.42 13.06 -19.76
N SER A 197 4.70 13.41 -19.80
CA SER A 197 5.70 12.62 -20.52
C SER A 197 6.07 11.36 -19.71
N SER A 198 6.27 10.25 -20.40
CA SER A 198 6.77 8.99 -19.81
C SER A 198 8.13 9.13 -19.13
N ALA A 199 8.96 10.09 -19.57
CA ALA A 199 10.26 10.39 -18.96
C ALA A 199 10.11 11.04 -17.58
N SER A 200 8.98 11.70 -17.32
CA SER A 200 8.65 12.35 -16.03
C SER A 200 7.90 11.43 -15.06
N ALA A 201 7.66 10.18 -15.46
CA ALA A 201 6.91 9.20 -14.70
C ALA A 201 7.62 7.85 -14.72
N GLN A 202 8.45 7.62 -13.72
CA GLN A 202 9.39 6.51 -13.66
C GLN A 202 9.10 5.62 -12.46
N ILE A 203 9.09 4.32 -12.72
CA ILE A 203 9.21 3.29 -11.70
C ILE A 203 10.56 2.64 -11.92
N ILE A 204 11.44 2.69 -10.92
CA ILE A 204 12.78 2.14 -10.93
C ILE A 204 12.94 1.28 -9.69
N ALA A 205 12.65 -0.01 -9.79
CA ALA A 205 12.66 -0.92 -8.65
C ALA A 205 12.73 -2.38 -9.10
N GLN A 206 13.02 -3.26 -8.15
CA GLN A 206 12.70 -4.68 -8.25
C GLN A 206 11.54 -5.03 -7.32
N GLY A 207 10.86 -6.15 -7.57
CA GLY A 207 9.79 -6.64 -6.69
C GLY A 207 8.53 -7.00 -7.45
N THR A 208 7.40 -6.96 -6.75
CA THR A 208 6.14 -7.53 -7.24
C THR A 208 4.96 -6.61 -7.02
N ILE A 209 4.10 -6.48 -8.03
CA ILE A 209 2.79 -5.85 -7.96
C ILE A 209 1.76 -6.95 -8.12
N THR A 210 0.93 -7.15 -7.10
CA THR A 210 -0.05 -8.24 -7.00
C THR A 210 -1.45 -7.65 -6.92
N LEU A 211 -2.28 -7.97 -7.90
CA LEU A 211 -3.72 -7.70 -7.84
C LEU A 211 -4.44 -8.97 -7.37
N THR A 212 -5.27 -8.84 -6.33
CA THR A 212 -5.98 -9.98 -5.73
C THR A 212 -7.47 -9.98 -6.02
N GLY A 213 -8.03 -8.83 -6.44
CA GLY A 213 -9.44 -8.70 -6.76
C GLY A 213 -9.81 -9.23 -8.14
N GLU A 214 -11.05 -9.70 -8.27
CA GLU A 214 -11.64 -10.06 -9.56
C GLU A 214 -12.01 -8.83 -10.41
N ASN A 215 -11.86 -8.95 -11.73
CA ASN A 215 -12.19 -7.93 -12.73
C ASN A 215 -11.49 -6.59 -12.47
N LYS A 216 -10.24 -6.64 -11.99
CA LYS A 216 -9.42 -5.47 -11.70
C LYS A 216 -8.45 -5.20 -12.83
N THR A 217 -7.97 -3.96 -12.89
CA THR A 217 -7.13 -3.51 -14.00
C THR A 217 -5.79 -3.03 -13.49
N PHE A 218 -4.72 -3.55 -14.08
CA PHE A 218 -3.41 -2.90 -14.01
C PHE A 218 -3.32 -1.81 -15.09
N ARG A 219 -3.13 -0.55 -14.69
CA ARG A 219 -3.22 0.61 -15.59
C ARG A 219 -1.90 1.36 -15.67
N LEU A 220 -1.43 1.64 -16.88
CA LEU A 220 -0.27 2.50 -17.14
C LEU A 220 -0.64 3.57 -18.15
N ASN A 221 -0.24 4.81 -17.87
CA ASN A 221 -0.36 5.91 -18.82
C ASN A 221 0.87 6.81 -18.83
N ASN A 222 1.57 6.85 -19.98
CA ASN A 222 2.81 7.59 -20.17
C ASN A 222 3.80 7.33 -19.03
N VAL A 223 4.42 6.14 -19.02
CA VAL A 223 5.25 5.65 -17.90
C VAL A 223 6.50 4.93 -18.41
N SER A 224 7.60 5.11 -17.69
CA SER A 224 8.82 4.30 -17.81
C SER A 224 8.88 3.24 -16.69
N LEU A 225 8.83 1.96 -17.05
CA LEU A 225 9.01 0.80 -16.16
C LEU A 225 10.46 0.32 -16.24
N ASN A 226 11.21 0.44 -15.15
CA ASN A 226 12.63 0.10 -15.11
C ASN A 226 12.86 -0.96 -14.02
N GLY A 227 12.87 -2.23 -14.43
CA GLY A 227 13.10 -3.35 -13.53
C GLY A 227 14.58 -3.46 -13.17
N THR A 228 14.95 -3.12 -11.93
CA THR A 228 16.32 -3.33 -11.43
C THR A 228 16.50 -4.77 -10.94
N GLY A 229 17.74 -5.20 -10.67
CA GLY A 229 18.01 -6.50 -10.04
C GLY A 229 17.30 -7.69 -10.70
N ASN A 230 16.48 -8.40 -9.93
CA ASN A 230 15.68 -9.54 -10.41
C ASN A 230 14.49 -9.15 -11.31
N GLY A 231 14.21 -7.86 -11.44
CA GLY A 231 13.14 -7.31 -12.24
C GLY A 231 11.89 -6.92 -11.46
N LEU A 232 10.95 -6.34 -12.18
CA LEU A 232 9.62 -5.98 -11.69
C LEU A 232 8.59 -6.93 -12.29
N SER A 233 7.85 -7.62 -11.43
CA SER A 233 6.80 -8.56 -11.84
C SER A 233 5.43 -8.01 -11.48
N ILE A 234 4.50 -8.05 -12.43
CA ILE A 234 3.10 -7.70 -12.23
C ILE A 234 2.31 -8.99 -12.39
N ILE A 235 1.66 -9.42 -11.32
CA ILE A 235 0.90 -10.67 -11.27
C ILE A 235 -0.52 -10.39 -10.79
N SER A 236 -1.42 -11.29 -11.15
CA SER A 236 -2.72 -11.36 -10.51
C SER A 236 -2.92 -12.74 -9.93
N THR A 237 -3.45 -12.79 -8.71
CA THR A 237 -3.94 -14.05 -8.14
C THR A 237 -5.38 -14.32 -8.57
N ALA A 238 -6.10 -13.31 -9.06
CA ALA A 238 -7.41 -13.47 -9.70
C ALA A 238 -7.24 -13.80 -11.19
N SER A 239 -8.05 -14.71 -11.69
CA SER A 239 -7.89 -15.24 -13.06
C SER A 239 -8.34 -14.30 -14.20
N ASN A 240 -8.92 -13.16 -13.86
CA ASN A 240 -9.50 -12.20 -14.80
C ASN A 240 -8.84 -10.81 -14.71
N LEU A 241 -7.52 -10.77 -14.53
CA LEU A 241 -6.79 -9.50 -14.58
C LEU A 241 -6.94 -8.87 -15.96
N SER A 242 -7.47 -7.66 -16.01
CA SER A 242 -7.37 -6.81 -17.20
C SER A 242 -6.15 -5.92 -17.10
N HIS A 243 -5.67 -5.42 -18.23
CA HIS A 243 -4.70 -4.33 -18.21
C HIS A 243 -5.04 -3.30 -19.24
N ARG A 244 -4.55 -2.09 -18.98
CA ARG A 244 -4.74 -0.94 -19.84
C ARG A 244 -3.43 -0.17 -19.93
N LEU A 245 -2.82 -0.23 -21.10
CA LEU A 245 -1.57 0.45 -21.43
C LEU A 245 -1.89 1.55 -22.42
N ASP A 246 -1.75 2.80 -22.00
CA ASP A 246 -2.04 3.99 -22.80
C ASP A 246 -0.79 4.87 -22.99
N GLY A 247 -0.63 5.45 -24.18
CA GLY A 247 0.40 6.46 -24.44
C GLY A 247 1.80 5.87 -24.67
N GLU A 248 2.84 6.59 -24.26
CA GLU A 248 4.23 6.15 -24.39
C GLU A 248 4.63 5.25 -23.21
N ILE A 249 5.07 4.03 -23.52
CA ILE A 249 5.55 3.07 -22.53
C ILE A 249 7.02 2.79 -22.81
N ASN A 250 7.87 3.12 -21.84
CA ASN A 250 9.30 2.84 -21.90
C ASN A 250 9.64 1.71 -20.93
N VAL A 251 10.42 0.73 -21.38
CA VAL A 251 10.83 -0.40 -20.54
C VAL A 251 12.35 -0.52 -20.52
N SER A 252 12.91 -0.68 -19.33
CA SER A 252 14.30 -1.11 -19.16
C SER A 252 14.47 -2.18 -18.09
N GLY A 253 15.57 -2.93 -18.18
CA GLY A 253 15.84 -4.08 -17.32
C GLY A 253 14.82 -5.20 -17.53
N ASN A 254 14.49 -5.93 -16.46
CA ASN A 254 13.59 -7.07 -16.53
C ASN A 254 12.18 -6.68 -16.04
N VAL A 255 11.19 -6.71 -16.91
CA VAL A 255 9.79 -6.44 -16.56
C VAL A 255 8.90 -7.56 -17.07
N THR A 256 8.06 -8.11 -16.19
CA THR A 256 7.10 -9.15 -16.55
C THR A 256 5.69 -8.74 -16.15
N ILE A 257 4.74 -8.85 -17.07
CA ILE A 257 3.30 -8.80 -16.77
C ILE A 257 2.76 -10.21 -17.01
N ASN A 258 2.21 -10.82 -15.96
CA ASN A 258 1.74 -12.20 -15.98
C ASN A 258 0.24 -12.28 -15.69
N GLN A 259 -0.49 -12.78 -16.68
CA GLN A 259 -1.91 -13.11 -16.66
C GLN A 259 -2.12 -14.61 -16.86
N THR A 260 -1.52 -15.42 -16.00
CA THR A 260 -1.81 -16.85 -15.96
C THR A 260 -3.12 -17.07 -15.22
N THR A 261 -4.06 -17.67 -15.93
CA THR A 261 -5.35 -18.13 -15.42
C THR A 261 -5.15 -19.30 -14.46
N GLN A 262 -5.89 -19.34 -13.35
CA GLN A 262 -5.88 -20.52 -12.47
C GLN A 262 -6.50 -21.73 -13.17
N GLN A 263 -6.04 -22.94 -12.83
CA GLN A 263 -6.63 -24.18 -13.35
C GLN A 263 -8.09 -24.33 -12.90
N ASN A 264 -8.91 -24.98 -13.75
CA ASN A 264 -10.31 -25.34 -13.46
C ASN A 264 -11.27 -24.18 -13.19
N ILE A 265 -11.01 -23.01 -13.76
CA ILE A 265 -11.99 -21.92 -13.72
C ILE A 265 -12.93 -21.97 -14.93
N GLU A 266 -14.09 -21.34 -14.75
CA GLU A 266 -15.07 -21.15 -15.82
C GLU A 266 -14.46 -20.28 -16.94
N TYR A 267 -14.70 -20.65 -18.21
CA TYR A 267 -14.02 -20.02 -19.36
C TYR A 267 -14.23 -18.50 -19.43
N TRP A 268 -15.37 -17.99 -18.96
CA TRP A 268 -15.67 -16.55 -18.92
C TRP A 268 -14.93 -15.80 -17.79
N LYS A 269 -14.36 -16.51 -16.81
CA LYS A 269 -13.46 -15.97 -15.78
C LYS A 269 -11.99 -15.96 -16.23
N ALA A 270 -11.69 -16.57 -17.38
CA ALA A 270 -10.36 -16.60 -17.98
C ALA A 270 -10.17 -15.56 -19.11
N SER A 271 -11.26 -14.93 -19.55
CA SER A 271 -11.29 -14.09 -20.75
C SER A 271 -11.25 -12.60 -20.43
N SER A 272 -10.29 -12.15 -19.61
CA SER A 272 -10.10 -10.71 -19.39
C SER A 272 -9.36 -10.05 -20.55
N ASP A 273 -9.80 -8.84 -20.87
CA ASP A 273 -9.25 -8.07 -21.97
C ASP A 273 -7.93 -7.38 -21.62
N SER A 274 -7.12 -7.27 -22.66
CA SER A 274 -5.84 -6.59 -22.67
C SER A 274 -5.92 -5.38 -23.58
N TYR A 275 -6.02 -4.18 -23.02
CA TYR A 275 -6.16 -2.95 -23.80
C TYR A 275 -4.80 -2.30 -24.02
N TRP A 276 -4.37 -2.24 -25.28
CA TRP A 276 -3.14 -1.60 -25.72
C TRP A 276 -3.49 -0.43 -26.63
N ASN A 277 -3.45 0.77 -26.07
CA ASN A 277 -3.64 2.04 -26.78
C ASN A 277 -2.34 2.85 -26.68
N VAL A 278 -1.27 2.21 -27.11
CA VAL A 278 0.11 2.68 -26.98
C VAL A 278 0.49 3.51 -28.19
N THR A 279 1.00 4.73 -27.97
CA THR A 279 1.51 5.59 -29.05
C THR A 279 2.95 5.23 -29.42
N SER A 280 3.74 4.77 -28.44
CA SER A 280 5.07 4.19 -28.65
C SER A 280 5.43 3.24 -27.52
N PHE A 281 6.07 2.13 -27.86
CA PHE A 281 6.62 1.18 -26.91
C PHE A 281 8.12 1.08 -27.15
N ASN A 282 8.94 1.58 -26.23
CA ASN A 282 10.39 1.55 -26.38
C ASN A 282 10.99 0.58 -25.36
N LEU A 283 11.74 -0.39 -25.86
CA LEU A 283 12.53 -1.31 -25.04
C LEU A 283 13.99 -0.88 -25.11
N ARG A 284 14.59 -0.57 -23.96
CA ARG A 284 16.01 -0.22 -23.88
C ARG A 284 16.87 -1.44 -24.26
N GLU A 285 18.06 -1.19 -24.80
CA GLU A 285 19.08 -2.22 -25.02
C GLU A 285 19.31 -3.06 -23.75
N ASP A 286 19.62 -4.35 -23.92
CA ASP A 286 19.82 -5.35 -22.86
C ASP A 286 18.64 -5.53 -21.88
N SER A 287 17.45 -5.09 -22.26
CA SER A 287 16.24 -5.21 -21.44
C SER A 287 15.32 -6.32 -21.94
N LYS A 288 14.52 -6.88 -21.03
CA LYS A 288 13.54 -7.92 -21.34
C LYS A 288 12.17 -7.51 -20.82
N PHE A 289 11.22 -7.37 -21.75
CA PHE A 289 9.80 -7.29 -21.45
C PHE A 289 9.15 -8.64 -21.74
N THR A 290 8.44 -9.21 -20.76
CA THR A 290 7.68 -10.45 -20.93
C THR A 290 6.21 -10.19 -20.63
N PHE A 291 5.35 -10.48 -21.59
CA PHE A 291 3.91 -10.44 -21.40
C PHE A 291 3.36 -11.87 -21.53
N ILE A 292 2.79 -12.40 -20.45
CA ILE A 292 2.24 -13.75 -20.40
C ILE A 292 0.73 -13.63 -20.31
N LYS A 293 0.02 -14.26 -21.24
CA LYS A 293 -1.41 -14.51 -21.17
C LYS A 293 -1.63 -15.98 -21.42
N TYR A 294 -2.00 -16.72 -20.38
CA TYR A 294 -2.24 -18.15 -20.46
C TYR A 294 -3.65 -18.42 -19.97
N VAL A 295 -4.49 -18.95 -20.87
CA VAL A 295 -5.90 -19.29 -20.67
C VAL A 295 -6.02 -20.80 -20.62
#